data_AF-A0A7C3EVZ2-F1
#
_entry.id   AF-A0A7C3EVZ2-F1
#
_cell.length_a   1.000
_cell.length_b   1.000
_cell.length_c   1.000
_cell.angle_alpha   90.00
_cell.angle_beta   90.00
_cell.angle_gamma   90.00
#
_symmetry.space_group_name_H-M   'P 1'
#
loop_
_entity.id
_entity.type
_entity.pdbx_description
1 polymer ?
#
loop_
_entity_poly.entity_id
_entity_poly.type
_entity_poly.pdbx_seq_one_letter_code
_entity_poly.pdbx_strand_id
1 'polypeptide(L)'
;MPCRLGLLGAMAMATVGALAGEDDAKAFVRVSPRDPRYLELSNGTPYIPIGLNMIHPGKAGNDEAAGLAQLDAWMRALAANGANHLRVWLSIGFFDVEHAKAGVYDAAKAKRIDALLALARKHGIRVKMTLEHFREIDPASPRKTWALNPVQHASRGGPAASTKDWFDAASPREQFRRKLAWFAERYGSEPIVYGWELWNEVNCVHGGDYMAWSEAMLAELHRLFPQNLAMQSLGSYDGDWARDNYRHLALMEGNDVAQVHRYLDLGAKLDVCHGPVDVLAADAVRELLALKPGRPVILAESGAVEPRHTGPFKLYAKDKAGIILHDVLFAPFFAGAAGSGQCWHWDVYVAANDLWWHFGRFAQAVKGLDPPSEGFEPLMLEHPELRVYVLKGKRTMLLWCRDKANTWQSELRDGQAPSEVRGATVDLGPLGALRPVANALVYDPWANRLSPLIARQAVIELPPFRRSIVVRLPIGP
;
A
#
# COMPACT_ATOMS: atom_id res chain seq x y z
N MET A 1 -16.19 14.25 -62.35
CA MET A 1 -16.36 14.74 -60.96
C MET A 1 -16.50 13.54 -60.03
N PRO A 2 -15.49 13.19 -59.22
CA PRO A 2 -15.67 12.17 -58.18
C PRO A 2 -15.63 12.77 -56.76
N CYS A 3 -16.53 12.22 -55.94
CA CYS A 3 -16.50 11.99 -54.49
C CYS A 3 -15.65 12.88 -53.58
N ARG A 4 -16.32 13.51 -52.59
CA ARG A 4 -15.72 13.82 -51.29
C ARG A 4 -16.47 13.07 -50.19
N LEU A 5 -15.78 12.06 -49.66
CA LEU A 5 -16.10 11.33 -48.43
C LEU A 5 -15.87 12.27 -47.24
N GLY A 6 -16.87 12.43 -46.37
CA GLY A 6 -16.73 13.16 -45.11
C GLY A 6 -15.95 12.33 -44.09
N LEU A 7 -14.80 12.82 -43.67
CA LEU A 7 -14.00 12.25 -42.60
C LEU A 7 -14.67 12.54 -41.24
N LEU A 8 -15.10 11.49 -40.54
CA LEU A 8 -15.38 11.54 -39.10
C LEU A 8 -14.06 11.83 -38.36
N GLY A 9 -13.99 12.96 -37.68
CA GLY A 9 -12.88 13.30 -36.80
C GLY A 9 -12.86 12.40 -35.58
N ALA A 10 -11.84 11.55 -35.48
CA ALA A 10 -11.51 10.84 -34.26
C ALA A 10 -10.99 11.84 -33.22
N MET A 11 -11.74 12.05 -32.13
CA MET A 11 -11.26 12.75 -30.95
C MET A 11 -10.18 11.88 -30.29
N ALA A 12 -8.92 12.31 -30.41
CA ALA A 12 -7.82 11.72 -29.68
C ALA A 12 -8.06 11.92 -28.17
N MET A 13 -8.26 10.83 -27.43
CA MET A 13 -8.14 10.84 -25.98
C MET A 13 -6.67 11.09 -25.63
N ALA A 14 -6.35 12.31 -25.22
CA ALA A 14 -5.08 12.61 -24.60
C ALA A 14 -5.02 11.88 -23.25
N THR A 15 -4.18 10.86 -23.15
CA THR A 15 -3.80 10.20 -21.91
C THR A 15 -2.95 11.16 -21.08
N VAL A 16 -3.61 12.03 -20.30
CA VAL A 16 -2.94 12.76 -19.22
C VAL A 16 -2.94 11.86 -17.98
N GLY A 17 -1.99 10.92 -17.96
CA GLY A 17 -1.37 10.57 -16.69
C GLY A 17 -0.69 11.84 -16.20
N ALA A 18 -1.04 12.31 -14.99
CA ALA A 18 -0.41 13.49 -14.42
C ALA A 18 1.10 13.20 -14.32
N LEU A 19 1.86 13.75 -15.26
CA LEU A 19 3.29 13.92 -15.09
C LEU A 19 3.41 14.77 -13.84
N ALA A 20 3.87 14.16 -12.74
CA ALA A 20 4.45 14.89 -11.64
C ALA A 20 5.36 15.95 -12.25
N GLY A 21 5.13 17.22 -11.94
CA GLY A 21 5.95 18.29 -12.52
C GLY A 21 7.43 18.03 -12.23
N GLU A 22 8.36 18.62 -13.00
CA GLU A 22 9.80 18.51 -12.69
C GLU A 22 10.13 18.90 -11.24
N ASP A 23 9.30 19.77 -10.65
CA ASP A 23 9.37 20.17 -9.26
C ASP A 23 8.95 19.05 -8.29
N ASP A 24 7.85 18.35 -8.56
CA ASP A 24 7.41 17.20 -7.76
C ASP A 24 8.47 16.10 -7.75
N ALA A 25 9.14 15.82 -8.87
CA ALA A 25 10.19 14.81 -8.98
C ALA A 25 11.38 15.07 -8.04
N LYS A 26 11.61 16.34 -7.66
CA LYS A 26 12.67 16.76 -6.72
C LYS A 26 12.18 16.88 -5.28
N ALA A 27 10.87 16.90 -5.07
CA ALA A 27 10.28 17.05 -3.74
C ALA A 27 10.19 15.70 -3.00
N PHE A 28 10.42 15.71 -1.70
CA PHE A 28 10.39 14.52 -0.83
C PHE A 28 8.98 14.23 -0.33
N VAL A 29 8.60 12.97 -0.21
CA VAL A 29 7.37 12.60 0.51
C VAL A 29 7.59 12.79 2.00
N ARG A 30 6.67 13.48 2.68
CA ARG A 30 6.70 13.72 4.12
C ARG A 30 5.32 13.58 4.74
N VAL A 31 5.27 13.40 6.07
CA VAL A 31 4.04 13.63 6.85
C VAL A 31 3.63 15.08 6.68
N SER A 32 2.35 15.33 6.37
CA SER A 32 1.90 16.69 6.11
C SER A 32 1.89 17.53 7.39
N PRO A 33 2.49 18.73 7.40
CA PRO A 33 2.37 19.67 8.50
C PRO A 33 0.97 20.31 8.58
N ARG A 34 0.13 20.16 7.55
CA ARG A 34 -1.25 20.67 7.53
C ARG A 34 -2.24 19.74 8.23
N ASP A 35 -2.01 18.43 8.08
CA ASP A 35 -2.74 17.38 8.79
C ASP A 35 -1.85 16.12 8.89
N PRO A 36 -1.39 15.75 10.08
CA PRO A 36 -0.43 14.68 10.24
C PRO A 36 -1.01 13.29 9.91
N ARG A 37 -2.31 13.17 9.66
CA ARG A 37 -2.92 11.90 9.20
C ARG A 37 -2.60 11.58 7.73
N TYR A 38 -2.05 12.53 6.99
CA TYR A 38 -1.84 12.42 5.54
C TYR A 38 -0.40 12.76 5.14
N LEU A 39 -0.10 12.52 3.86
CA LEU A 39 1.20 12.76 3.26
C LEU A 39 1.12 13.91 2.24
N GLU A 40 2.25 14.59 2.05
CA GLU A 40 2.45 15.56 0.98
C GLU A 40 3.91 15.53 0.51
N LEU A 41 4.16 16.13 -0.64
CA LEU A 41 5.50 16.42 -1.11
C LEU A 41 6.05 17.67 -0.40
N SER A 42 7.38 17.78 -0.31
CA SER A 42 8.04 18.90 0.36
C SER A 42 7.78 20.27 -0.28
N ASN A 43 7.28 20.31 -1.52
CA ASN A 43 6.80 21.52 -2.21
C ASN A 43 5.33 21.85 -1.91
N GLY A 44 4.64 21.06 -1.08
CA GLY A 44 3.26 21.26 -0.64
C GLY A 44 2.20 20.50 -1.44
N THR A 45 2.57 19.83 -2.54
CA THR A 45 1.64 19.02 -3.35
C THR A 45 1.11 17.83 -2.52
N PRO A 46 -0.21 17.57 -2.44
CA PRO A 46 -0.73 16.40 -1.73
C PRO A 46 -0.21 15.10 -2.35
N TYR A 47 0.09 14.11 -1.51
CA TYR A 47 0.60 12.82 -1.97
C TYR A 47 -0.25 11.68 -1.38
N ILE A 48 -0.97 10.98 -2.26
CA ILE A 48 -1.70 9.76 -1.92
C ILE A 48 -0.88 8.60 -2.51
N PRO A 49 -0.27 7.71 -1.70
CA PRO A 49 0.42 6.54 -2.24
C PRO A 49 -0.60 5.58 -2.86
N ILE A 50 -0.37 5.26 -4.13
CA ILE A 50 -1.13 4.30 -4.94
C ILE A 50 -0.14 3.27 -5.45
N GLY A 51 -0.21 2.05 -4.93
CA GLY A 51 0.84 1.07 -5.17
C GLY A 51 0.63 -0.30 -4.55
N LEU A 52 1.66 -1.14 -4.66
CA LEU A 52 1.67 -2.51 -4.13
C LEU A 52 3.07 -2.92 -3.63
N ASN A 53 3.16 -4.10 -3.03
CA ASN A 53 4.43 -4.73 -2.68
C ASN A 53 5.03 -5.41 -3.91
N MET A 54 6.23 -5.00 -4.35
CA MET A 54 6.95 -5.59 -5.49
C MET A 54 8.35 -6.00 -5.03
N ILE A 55 8.42 -7.01 -4.15
CA ILE A 55 9.62 -7.23 -3.35
C ILE A 55 10.86 -7.66 -4.17
N HIS A 56 10.67 -8.33 -5.32
CA HIS A 56 11.75 -8.77 -6.22
C HIS A 56 11.21 -9.09 -7.64
N PRO A 57 12.08 -9.27 -8.67
CA PRO A 57 11.66 -9.58 -10.06
C PRO A 57 11.12 -11.01 -10.31
N GLY A 58 10.65 -11.74 -9.30
CA GLY A 58 10.28 -13.14 -9.47
C GLY A 58 11.45 -14.04 -9.92
N LYS A 59 11.13 -15.08 -10.70
CA LYS A 59 12.13 -16.02 -11.27
C LYS A 59 13.10 -15.35 -12.27
N ALA A 60 12.70 -14.24 -12.88
CA ALA A 60 13.56 -13.50 -13.81
C ALA A 60 14.82 -12.98 -13.11
N GLY A 61 14.80 -12.79 -11.79
CA GLY A 61 15.95 -12.35 -10.98
C GLY A 61 17.12 -13.32 -10.91
N ASN A 62 17.00 -14.54 -11.45
CA ASN A 62 18.14 -15.44 -11.63
C ASN A 62 19.15 -14.90 -12.66
N ASP A 63 18.69 -14.01 -13.55
CA ASP A 63 19.51 -13.23 -14.46
C ASP A 63 19.31 -11.74 -14.18
N GLU A 64 20.39 -10.97 -14.15
CA GLU A 64 20.31 -9.55 -13.78
C GLU A 64 19.53 -8.73 -14.80
N ALA A 65 19.81 -8.93 -16.09
CA ALA A 65 19.18 -8.18 -17.16
C ALA A 65 17.69 -8.53 -17.28
N ALA A 66 17.35 -9.81 -17.24
CA ALA A 66 15.96 -10.28 -17.23
C ALA A 66 15.20 -9.76 -15.99
N GLY A 67 15.84 -9.77 -14.82
CA GLY A 67 15.26 -9.24 -13.59
C GLY A 67 14.94 -7.75 -13.68
N LEU A 68 15.88 -6.93 -14.16
CA LEU A 68 15.65 -5.50 -14.36
C LEU A 68 14.59 -5.22 -15.43
N ALA A 69 14.58 -5.97 -16.52
CA ALA A 69 13.55 -5.85 -17.55
C ALA A 69 12.15 -6.19 -17.01
N GLN A 70 12.04 -7.19 -16.13
CA GLN A 70 10.79 -7.56 -15.48
C GLN A 70 10.26 -6.45 -14.55
N LEU A 71 11.16 -5.83 -13.78
CA LEU A 71 10.80 -4.67 -12.94
C LEU A 71 10.36 -3.47 -13.80
N ASP A 72 11.09 -3.14 -14.88
CA ASP A 72 10.71 -2.07 -15.81
C ASP A 72 9.32 -2.31 -16.41
N ALA A 73 9.02 -3.55 -16.79
CA ALA A 73 7.72 -3.92 -17.34
C ALA A 73 6.58 -3.72 -16.33
N TRP A 74 6.74 -4.16 -15.08
CA TRP A 74 5.74 -3.98 -14.04
C TRP A 74 5.59 -2.52 -13.60
N MET A 75 6.69 -1.79 -13.44
CA MET A 75 6.66 -0.36 -13.11
C MET A 75 5.97 0.45 -14.21
N ARG A 76 6.24 0.15 -15.48
CA ARG A 76 5.54 0.76 -16.61
C ARG A 76 4.04 0.49 -16.56
N ALA A 77 3.63 -0.74 -16.25
CA ALA A 77 2.20 -1.09 -16.15
C ALA A 77 1.51 -0.36 -14.98
N LEU A 78 2.18 -0.24 -13.83
CA LEU A 78 1.71 0.55 -12.70
C LEU A 78 1.57 2.04 -13.05
N ALA A 79 2.63 2.66 -13.57
CA ALA A 79 2.64 4.07 -13.90
C ALA A 79 1.63 4.43 -15.01
N ALA A 80 1.45 3.56 -16.01
CA ALA A 80 0.42 3.71 -17.03
C ALA A 80 -1.01 3.72 -16.46
N ASN A 81 -1.19 3.18 -15.26
CA ASN A 81 -2.43 3.17 -14.51
C ASN A 81 -2.41 4.14 -13.30
N GLY A 82 -1.55 5.16 -13.32
CA GLY A 82 -1.55 6.23 -12.32
C GLY A 82 -1.07 5.82 -10.93
N ALA A 83 -0.52 4.62 -10.75
CA ALA A 83 0.18 4.24 -9.53
C ALA A 83 1.51 4.99 -9.43
N ASN A 84 1.88 5.37 -8.22
CA ASN A 84 3.02 6.25 -7.92
C ASN A 84 3.90 5.73 -6.77
N HIS A 85 3.65 4.50 -6.31
CA HIS A 85 4.31 3.88 -5.17
C HIS A 85 4.58 2.39 -5.40
N LEU A 86 5.70 1.89 -4.89
CA LEU A 86 5.94 0.46 -4.68
C LEU A 86 6.87 0.23 -3.49
N ARG A 87 6.93 -1.01 -3.01
CA ARG A 87 7.88 -1.46 -1.99
C ARG A 87 8.78 -2.57 -2.51
N VAL A 88 10.06 -2.53 -2.16
CA VAL A 88 11.05 -3.61 -2.41
C VAL A 88 11.63 -4.16 -1.11
N TRP A 89 12.21 -5.36 -1.17
CA TRP A 89 13.08 -5.90 -0.13
C TRP A 89 14.54 -5.85 -0.57
N LEU A 90 15.39 -5.19 0.22
CA LEU A 90 16.82 -5.05 -0.06
C LEU A 90 17.63 -6.26 0.40
N SER A 91 17.14 -7.02 1.37
CA SER A 91 17.75 -8.27 1.85
C SER A 91 17.36 -9.50 1.03
N ILE A 92 16.53 -9.36 -0.02
CA ILE A 92 16.24 -10.48 -0.92
C ILE A 92 17.45 -10.73 -1.83
N GLY A 93 17.73 -11.98 -2.18
CA GLY A 93 18.95 -12.36 -2.92
C GLY A 93 19.21 -11.59 -4.22
N PHE A 94 18.22 -10.98 -4.87
CA PHE A 94 18.46 -10.12 -6.05
C PHE A 94 19.21 -8.83 -5.68
N PHE A 95 18.86 -8.21 -4.56
CA PHE A 95 19.35 -6.90 -4.09
C PHE A 95 20.31 -6.99 -2.88
N ASP A 96 20.36 -8.13 -2.19
CA ASP A 96 21.10 -8.27 -0.92
C ASP A 96 22.59 -7.99 -1.07
N VAL A 97 22.97 -6.80 -0.60
CA VAL A 97 24.36 -6.34 -0.61
C VAL A 97 25.19 -7.05 0.45
N GLU A 98 24.59 -7.57 1.52
CA GLU A 98 25.30 -8.20 2.63
C GLU A 98 25.12 -9.73 2.61
N HIS A 99 25.18 -10.31 1.41
CA HIS A 99 24.83 -11.72 1.20
C HIS A 99 25.97 -12.70 1.54
N ALA A 100 27.23 -12.27 1.39
CA ALA A 100 28.39 -13.17 1.48
C ALA A 100 28.99 -13.23 2.90
N LYS A 101 29.05 -12.08 3.57
CA LYS A 101 29.61 -11.95 4.92
C LYS A 101 29.02 -10.72 5.61
N ALA A 102 28.67 -10.89 6.88
CA ALA A 102 28.31 -9.80 7.79
C ALA A 102 29.31 -8.62 7.70
N GLY A 103 28.78 -7.42 7.45
CA GLY A 103 29.54 -6.18 7.34
C GLY A 103 30.34 -6.01 6.04
N VAL A 104 30.18 -6.89 5.05
CA VAL A 104 30.79 -6.76 3.71
C VAL A 104 29.70 -6.52 2.68
N TYR A 105 29.76 -5.36 2.02
CA TYR A 105 28.71 -4.91 1.09
C TYR A 105 29.15 -5.03 -0.36
N ASP A 106 28.36 -5.76 -1.16
CA ASP A 106 28.61 -6.06 -2.55
C ASP A 106 28.24 -4.89 -3.48
N ALA A 107 29.25 -4.26 -4.08
CA ALA A 107 29.07 -3.14 -4.99
C ALA A 107 28.35 -3.50 -6.31
N ALA A 108 28.39 -4.76 -6.76
CA ALA A 108 27.65 -5.20 -7.93
C ALA A 108 26.15 -5.33 -7.62
N LYS A 109 25.78 -5.84 -6.44
CA LYS A 109 24.40 -5.83 -5.94
C LYS A 109 23.88 -4.40 -5.79
N ALA A 110 24.72 -3.49 -5.30
CA ALA A 110 24.39 -2.08 -5.18
C ALA A 110 23.99 -1.44 -6.51
N LYS A 111 24.67 -1.79 -7.62
CA LYS A 111 24.31 -1.31 -8.97
C LYS A 111 22.90 -1.71 -9.41
N ARG A 112 22.37 -2.84 -8.92
CA ARG A 112 20.99 -3.26 -9.19
C ARG A 112 19.98 -2.37 -8.47
N ILE A 113 20.32 -1.92 -7.26
CA ILE A 113 19.52 -0.95 -6.52
C ILE A 113 19.56 0.41 -7.23
N ASP A 114 20.73 0.84 -7.74
CA ASP A 114 20.82 2.07 -8.53
C ASP A 114 19.94 1.99 -9.80
N ALA A 115 19.96 0.84 -10.49
CA ALA A 115 19.14 0.59 -11.67
C ALA A 115 17.65 0.58 -11.32
N LEU A 116 17.26 -0.03 -10.19
CA LEU A 116 15.90 0.03 -9.66
C LEU A 116 15.44 1.48 -9.46
N LEU A 117 16.24 2.31 -8.78
CA LEU A 117 15.92 3.72 -8.54
C LEU A 117 15.86 4.53 -9.86
N ALA A 118 16.69 4.18 -10.85
CA ALA A 118 16.62 4.77 -12.18
C ALA A 118 15.32 4.41 -12.93
N LEU A 119 14.86 3.16 -12.83
CA LEU A 119 13.57 2.75 -13.37
C LEU A 119 12.41 3.45 -12.64
N ALA A 120 12.50 3.56 -11.32
CA ALA A 120 11.51 4.26 -10.52
C ALA A 120 11.41 5.74 -10.91
N ARG A 121 12.56 6.44 -11.10
CA ARG A 121 12.61 7.82 -11.63
C ARG A 121 12.00 7.93 -13.02
N LYS A 122 12.35 7.02 -13.94
CA LYS A 122 11.82 6.96 -15.30
C LYS A 122 10.29 6.90 -15.33
N HIS A 123 9.68 6.19 -14.37
CA HIS A 123 8.22 5.98 -14.30
C HIS A 123 7.51 6.89 -13.29
N GLY A 124 8.22 7.75 -12.56
CA GLY A 124 7.63 8.62 -11.54
C GLY A 124 7.09 7.88 -10.31
N ILE A 125 7.66 6.72 -9.97
CA ILE A 125 7.23 5.88 -8.85
C ILE A 125 8.15 6.08 -7.65
N ARG A 126 7.59 6.33 -6.46
CA ARG A 126 8.34 6.38 -5.21
C ARG A 126 8.54 4.98 -4.62
N VAL A 127 9.72 4.71 -4.08
CA VAL A 127 10.10 3.37 -3.61
C VAL A 127 10.23 3.32 -2.09
N LYS A 128 9.48 2.43 -1.42
CA LYS A 128 9.72 2.06 -0.02
C LYS A 128 10.82 1.01 0.05
N MET A 129 11.92 1.35 0.72
CA MET A 129 13.15 0.55 0.78
C MET A 129 13.15 -0.28 2.07
N THR A 130 12.80 -1.55 1.99
CA THR A 130 12.77 -2.44 3.17
C THR A 130 14.12 -3.11 3.36
N LEU A 131 14.79 -2.85 4.48
CA LEU A 131 16.16 -3.31 4.71
C LEU A 131 16.23 -4.82 4.98
N GLU A 132 15.48 -5.32 5.97
CA GLU A 132 15.53 -6.72 6.39
C GLU A 132 14.20 -7.46 6.27
N HIS A 133 14.25 -8.79 6.14
CA HIS A 133 13.07 -9.65 6.13
C HIS A 133 13.28 -11.01 6.79
N PHE A 134 14.49 -11.30 7.28
CA PHE A 134 14.79 -12.60 7.87
C PHE A 134 14.04 -12.79 9.20
N ARG A 135 13.83 -14.05 9.57
CA ARG A 135 13.19 -14.47 10.83
C ARG A 135 14.15 -15.18 11.76
N GLU A 136 15.21 -15.75 11.20
CA GLU A 136 16.22 -16.55 11.89
C GLU A 136 17.60 -16.31 11.29
N ILE A 137 18.64 -16.57 12.09
CA ILE A 137 20.03 -16.53 11.65
C ILE A 137 20.75 -17.87 11.84
N ASP A 138 20.27 -18.74 12.73
CA ASP A 138 20.92 -20.02 13.02
C ASP A 138 20.71 -21.02 11.87
N PRO A 139 21.77 -21.47 11.18
CA PRO A 139 21.65 -22.42 10.08
C PRO A 139 21.46 -23.88 10.52
N ALA A 140 21.56 -24.22 11.81
CA ALA A 140 21.56 -25.61 12.28
C ALA A 140 20.21 -26.31 12.09
N SER A 141 19.08 -25.60 12.23
CA SER A 141 17.72 -26.15 12.06
C SER A 141 16.71 -25.04 11.72
N PRO A 142 16.82 -24.42 10.53
CA PRO A 142 15.97 -23.29 10.18
C PRO A 142 14.52 -23.73 9.96
N ARG A 143 13.55 -23.00 10.53
CA ARG A 143 12.12 -23.30 10.29
C ARG A 143 11.66 -22.85 8.91
N LYS A 144 12.22 -21.76 8.41
CA LYS A 144 11.90 -21.20 7.08
C LYS A 144 13.19 -20.81 6.37
N THR A 145 13.62 -21.64 5.43
CA THR A 145 14.87 -21.42 4.66
C THR A 145 14.86 -20.11 3.86
N TRP A 146 13.69 -19.69 3.36
CA TRP A 146 13.55 -18.42 2.63
C TRP A 146 13.77 -17.17 3.50
N ALA A 147 13.62 -17.30 4.82
CA ALA A 147 13.78 -16.21 5.79
C ALA A 147 14.99 -16.41 6.71
N LEU A 148 15.97 -17.21 6.28
CA LEU A 148 17.21 -17.44 7.01
C LEU A 148 18.28 -16.46 6.53
N ASN A 149 18.90 -15.73 7.44
CA ASN A 149 20.10 -14.95 7.16
C ASN A 149 21.32 -15.51 7.92
N PRO A 150 21.99 -16.53 7.36
CA PRO A 150 23.00 -17.28 8.10
C PRO A 150 24.31 -16.50 8.27
N VAL A 151 24.59 -15.49 7.44
CA VAL A 151 25.84 -14.72 7.53
C VAL A 151 25.91 -13.84 8.78
N GLN A 152 24.77 -13.59 9.43
CA GLN A 152 24.68 -12.87 10.69
C GLN A 152 25.00 -13.75 11.90
N HIS A 153 25.06 -15.08 11.73
CA HIS A 153 25.33 -16.01 12.81
C HIS A 153 26.84 -16.25 13.01
N ALA A 154 27.26 -16.42 14.26
CA ALA A 154 28.66 -16.59 14.65
C ALA A 154 29.33 -17.80 13.96
N SER A 155 28.59 -18.88 13.69
CA SER A 155 29.12 -20.05 12.95
C SER A 155 29.48 -19.74 11.49
N ARG A 156 29.03 -18.61 10.94
CA ARG A 156 29.39 -18.08 9.62
C ARG A 156 30.28 -16.83 9.71
N GLY A 157 30.80 -16.52 10.89
CA GLY A 157 31.61 -15.33 11.14
C GLY A 157 30.81 -14.04 11.32
N GLY A 158 29.49 -14.14 11.55
CA GLY A 158 28.61 -13.02 11.89
C GLY A 158 28.70 -12.60 13.36
N PRO A 159 28.05 -11.48 13.73
CA PRO A 159 28.24 -10.84 15.03
C PRO A 159 27.41 -11.46 16.17
N ALA A 160 26.48 -12.36 15.88
CA ALA A 160 25.48 -12.84 16.85
C ALA A 160 25.48 -14.36 16.98
N ALA A 161 25.36 -14.88 18.21
CA ALA A 161 25.21 -16.32 18.45
C ALA A 161 23.74 -16.79 18.40
N SER A 162 22.78 -15.87 18.41
CA SER A 162 21.36 -16.15 18.31
C SER A 162 20.59 -14.92 17.81
N THR A 163 19.34 -15.10 17.40
CA THR A 163 18.45 -13.96 17.06
C THR A 163 18.25 -13.02 18.24
N LYS A 164 18.18 -13.54 19.48
CA LYS A 164 18.14 -12.71 20.68
C LYS A 164 19.40 -11.84 20.80
N ASP A 165 20.58 -12.42 20.64
CA ASP A 165 21.83 -11.65 20.70
C ASP A 165 21.91 -10.61 19.59
N TRP A 166 21.38 -10.93 18.41
CA TRP A 166 21.33 -10.02 17.28
C TRP A 166 20.54 -8.74 17.62
N PHE A 167 19.41 -8.86 18.33
CA PHE A 167 18.63 -7.70 18.76
C PHE A 167 19.19 -7.01 19.99
N ASP A 168 19.73 -7.75 20.96
CA ASP A 168 20.00 -7.21 22.30
C ASP A 168 21.46 -6.79 22.52
N ALA A 169 22.42 -7.43 21.82
CA ALA A 169 23.84 -7.16 22.03
C ALA A 169 24.32 -5.93 21.26
N ALA A 170 25.33 -5.25 21.81
CA ALA A 170 25.88 -4.03 21.21
C ALA A 170 26.55 -4.29 19.84
N SER A 171 27.28 -5.40 19.68
CA SER A 171 28.06 -5.68 18.46
C SER A 171 27.18 -5.82 17.19
N PRO A 172 26.11 -6.65 17.18
CA PRO A 172 25.18 -6.71 16.04
C PRO A 172 24.46 -5.38 15.77
N ARG A 173 24.05 -4.64 16.81
CA ARG A 173 23.45 -3.30 16.64
C ARG A 173 24.40 -2.34 15.94
N GLU A 174 25.67 -2.30 16.35
CA GLU A 174 26.70 -1.49 15.70
C GLU A 174 26.95 -1.92 14.25
N GLN A 175 26.88 -3.23 13.95
CA GLN A 175 26.97 -3.68 12.57
C GLN A 175 25.79 -3.21 11.73
N PHE A 176 24.57 -3.27 12.27
CA PHE A 176 23.40 -2.75 11.56
C PHE A 176 23.51 -1.24 11.34
N ARG A 177 23.99 -0.47 12.32
CA ARG A 177 24.30 0.97 12.14
C ARG A 177 25.30 1.21 11.01
N ARG A 178 26.35 0.38 10.89
CA ARG A 178 27.31 0.45 9.76
C ARG A 178 26.63 0.15 8.43
N LYS A 179 25.68 -0.78 8.37
CA LYS A 179 24.88 -1.06 7.17
C LYS A 179 24.04 0.15 6.77
N LEU A 180 23.34 0.75 7.73
CA LEU A 180 22.58 1.99 7.49
C LEU A 180 23.49 3.11 7.00
N ALA A 181 24.65 3.31 7.63
CA ALA A 181 25.62 4.32 7.22
C ALA A 181 26.15 4.07 5.79
N TRP A 182 26.38 2.81 5.41
CA TRP A 182 26.79 2.46 4.05
C TRP A 182 25.70 2.78 3.01
N PHE A 183 24.44 2.47 3.30
CA PHE A 183 23.32 2.89 2.46
C PHE A 183 23.22 4.41 2.38
N ALA A 184 23.40 5.12 3.50
CA ALA A 184 23.36 6.58 3.55
C ALA A 184 24.49 7.24 2.77
N GLU A 185 25.71 6.71 2.83
CA GLU A 185 26.85 7.18 2.04
C GLU A 185 26.58 7.07 0.53
N ARG A 186 25.94 5.97 0.11
CA ARG A 186 25.67 5.72 -1.31
C ARG A 186 24.45 6.48 -1.85
N TYR A 187 23.34 6.48 -1.11
CA TYR A 187 22.05 6.94 -1.60
C TYR A 187 21.64 8.30 -1.02
N GLY A 188 22.17 8.67 0.15
CA GLY A 188 21.75 9.84 0.90
C GLY A 188 20.22 9.90 1.04
N SER A 189 19.70 11.11 1.26
CA SER A 189 18.29 11.35 1.01
C SER A 189 18.04 11.62 -0.47
N GLU A 190 17.40 10.69 -1.17
CA GLU A 190 16.95 10.87 -2.55
C GLU A 190 15.42 11.01 -2.59
N PRO A 191 14.85 12.00 -3.33
CA PRO A 191 13.41 12.18 -3.41
C PRO A 191 12.66 10.93 -3.88
N ILE A 192 13.22 10.17 -4.83
CA ILE A 192 12.54 8.98 -5.37
C ILE A 192 12.31 7.89 -4.30
N VAL A 193 13.05 7.91 -3.20
CA VAL A 193 12.79 7.06 -2.04
C VAL A 193 11.60 7.62 -1.26
N TYR A 194 10.51 6.85 -1.24
CA TYR A 194 9.33 7.13 -0.41
C TYR A 194 9.71 7.16 1.07
N GLY A 195 10.53 6.18 1.47
CA GLY A 195 11.02 6.03 2.83
C GLY A 195 11.77 4.72 3.04
N TRP A 196 12.42 4.60 4.18
CA TRP A 196 13.19 3.44 4.61
C TRP A 196 12.40 2.67 5.66
N GLU A 197 12.20 1.38 5.42
CA GLU A 197 11.58 0.47 6.37
C GLU A 197 12.65 -0.45 6.95
N LEU A 198 12.78 -0.47 8.27
CA LEU A 198 13.80 -1.28 8.97
C LEU A 198 13.64 -2.77 8.67
N TRP A 199 12.42 -3.28 8.74
CA TRP A 199 12.16 -4.70 8.63
C TRP A 199 10.77 -4.98 8.08
N ASN A 200 10.66 -6.08 7.35
CA ASN A 200 9.40 -6.73 7.04
C ASN A 200 8.92 -7.63 8.18
N GLU A 201 7.87 -7.25 8.89
CA GLU A 201 7.26 -8.07 9.94
C GLU A 201 8.24 -8.47 11.06
N VAL A 202 8.87 -7.49 11.72
CA VAL A 202 9.97 -7.75 12.68
C VAL A 202 9.55 -8.70 13.82
N ASN A 203 8.29 -8.69 14.25
CA ASN A 203 7.75 -9.58 15.27
C ASN A 203 7.59 -11.05 14.82
N CYS A 204 7.94 -11.40 13.58
CA CYS A 204 8.05 -12.79 13.12
C CYS A 204 9.40 -13.44 13.47
N VAL A 205 10.33 -12.68 14.06
CA VAL A 205 11.57 -13.22 14.64
C VAL A 205 11.28 -13.92 15.98
N HIS A 206 12.23 -14.72 16.45
CA HIS A 206 12.11 -15.41 17.73
C HIS A 206 13.24 -15.00 18.68
N GLY A 207 12.87 -14.27 19.73
CA GLY A 207 13.78 -13.76 20.74
C GLY A 207 14.25 -12.33 20.47
N GLY A 208 14.79 -11.70 21.52
CA GLY A 208 15.25 -10.33 21.48
C GLY A 208 14.15 -9.30 21.72
N ASP A 209 14.55 -8.11 22.13
CA ASP A 209 13.69 -6.94 22.26
C ASP A 209 13.72 -6.12 20.97
N TYR A 210 12.94 -6.59 20.00
CA TYR A 210 12.83 -5.93 18.70
C TYR A 210 12.14 -4.55 18.79
N MET A 211 11.40 -4.24 19.86
CA MET A 211 10.76 -2.94 20.03
C MET A 211 11.79 -1.89 20.46
N ALA A 212 12.59 -2.19 21.50
CA ALA A 212 13.69 -1.32 21.90
C ALA A 212 14.74 -1.17 20.78
N TRP A 213 14.98 -2.25 20.02
CA TRP A 213 15.82 -2.16 18.82
C TRP A 213 15.21 -1.28 17.73
N SER A 214 13.90 -1.40 17.48
CA SER A 214 13.21 -0.60 16.45
C SER A 214 13.26 0.88 16.78
N GLU A 215 13.00 1.26 18.03
CA GLU A 215 13.10 2.66 18.50
C GLU A 215 14.50 3.22 18.24
N ALA A 216 15.54 2.48 18.65
CA ALA A 216 16.93 2.90 18.44
C ALA A 216 17.30 3.03 16.95
N MET A 217 16.83 2.13 16.09
CA MET A 217 17.18 2.15 14.66
C MET A 217 16.32 3.11 13.84
N LEU A 218 15.10 3.43 14.27
CA LEU A 218 14.29 4.49 13.68
C LEU A 218 14.97 5.85 13.88
N ALA A 219 15.52 6.11 15.07
CA ALA A 219 16.33 7.31 15.32
C ALA A 219 17.56 7.39 14.41
N GLU A 220 18.22 6.26 14.14
CA GLU A 220 19.34 6.21 13.18
C GLU A 220 18.90 6.47 11.74
N LEU A 221 17.74 5.95 11.31
CA LEU A 221 17.19 6.28 10.00
C LEU A 221 16.93 7.77 9.85
N HIS A 222 16.31 8.42 10.84
CA HIS A 222 16.10 9.87 10.84
C HIS A 222 17.41 10.65 10.78
N ARG A 223 18.44 10.21 11.51
CA ARG A 223 19.76 10.84 11.48
C ARG A 223 20.45 10.72 10.11
N LEU A 224 20.32 9.57 9.46
CA LEU A 224 21.04 9.24 8.22
C LEU A 224 20.29 9.65 6.95
N PHE A 225 18.96 9.68 7.00
CA PHE A 225 18.07 9.98 5.88
C PHE A 225 17.04 11.07 6.25
N PRO A 226 17.48 12.27 6.68
CA PRO A 226 16.63 13.26 7.35
C PRO A 226 15.47 13.83 6.50
N GLN A 227 15.43 13.57 5.19
CA GLN A 227 14.36 14.02 4.31
C GLN A 227 13.43 12.89 3.85
N ASN A 228 13.75 11.63 4.16
CA ASN A 228 12.90 10.48 3.83
C ASN A 228 12.15 10.00 5.07
N LEU A 229 11.01 9.34 4.87
CA LEU A 229 10.27 8.71 5.97
C LEU A 229 11.06 7.52 6.56
N ALA A 230 11.04 7.37 7.88
CA ALA A 230 11.52 6.20 8.61
C ALA A 230 10.35 5.36 9.12
N MET A 231 10.40 4.06 8.87
CA MET A 231 9.28 3.15 9.13
C MET A 231 9.75 1.81 9.68
N GLN A 232 8.83 1.15 10.37
CA GLN A 232 8.94 -0.25 10.77
C GLN A 232 7.58 -0.94 10.53
N SER A 233 7.60 -2.26 10.33
CA SER A 233 6.38 -3.05 10.14
C SER A 233 6.31 -4.25 11.08
N LEU A 234 5.08 -4.67 11.37
CA LEU A 234 4.76 -5.90 12.08
C LEU A 234 4.02 -6.84 11.13
N GLY A 235 4.05 -8.13 11.46
CA GLY A 235 3.34 -9.17 10.75
C GLY A 235 1.83 -9.07 10.89
N SER A 236 1.16 -9.90 10.10
CA SER A 236 -0.30 -9.92 9.99
C SER A 236 -1.02 -9.71 11.33
N TYR A 237 -1.84 -8.66 11.38
CA TYR A 237 -2.76 -8.38 12.48
C TYR A 237 -3.98 -9.30 12.37
N ASP A 238 -3.78 -10.54 12.79
CA ASP A 238 -4.72 -11.65 12.60
C ASP A 238 -5.27 -12.24 13.91
N GLY A 239 -4.92 -11.66 15.05
CA GLY A 239 -5.33 -12.13 16.38
C GLY A 239 -5.07 -11.11 17.47
N ASP A 240 -5.72 -11.31 18.63
CA ASP A 240 -5.59 -10.42 19.79
C ASP A 240 -4.15 -10.33 20.32
N TRP A 241 -3.35 -11.37 20.06
CA TRP A 241 -1.93 -11.42 20.41
C TRP A 241 -1.11 -10.26 19.79
N ALA A 242 -1.56 -9.68 18.67
CA ALA A 242 -0.84 -8.64 17.97
C ALA A 242 -1.20 -7.22 18.45
N ARG A 243 -2.31 -7.03 19.18
CA ARG A 243 -2.89 -5.71 19.52
C ARG A 243 -1.89 -4.79 20.22
N ASP A 244 -1.22 -5.31 21.24
CA ASP A 244 -0.31 -4.50 22.07
C ASP A 244 0.96 -4.12 21.30
N ASN A 245 1.48 -5.01 20.47
CA ASN A 245 2.62 -4.70 19.60
C ASN A 245 2.25 -3.64 18.56
N TYR A 246 1.09 -3.77 17.92
CA TYR A 246 0.59 -2.75 16.99
C TYR A 246 0.34 -1.42 17.69
N ARG A 247 -0.21 -1.42 18.91
CA ARG A 247 -0.37 -0.20 19.70
C ARG A 247 0.97 0.46 19.99
N HIS A 248 1.94 -0.31 20.46
CA HIS A 248 3.27 0.20 20.80
C HIS A 248 3.94 0.81 19.57
N LEU A 249 3.99 0.09 18.44
CA LEU A 249 4.67 0.57 17.24
C LEU A 249 3.94 1.74 16.56
N ALA A 250 2.61 1.75 16.54
CA ALA A 250 1.83 2.84 15.95
C ALA A 250 2.03 4.17 16.71
N LEU A 251 2.41 4.12 17.98
CA LEU A 251 2.64 5.28 18.84
C LEU A 251 4.14 5.61 19.02
N MET A 252 5.05 4.69 18.68
CA MET A 252 6.50 4.83 18.86
C MET A 252 7.07 6.08 18.19
N GLU A 253 7.85 6.88 18.89
CA GLU A 253 8.50 8.06 18.30
C GLU A 253 9.43 7.67 17.13
N GLY A 254 9.51 8.52 16.10
CA GLY A 254 10.33 8.26 14.92
C GLY A 254 9.77 7.26 13.92
N ASN A 255 8.70 6.51 14.23
CA ASN A 255 8.00 5.68 13.24
C ASN A 255 6.99 6.52 12.43
N ASP A 256 7.40 7.14 11.33
CA ASP A 256 6.63 8.20 10.67
C ASP A 256 5.27 7.76 10.12
N VAL A 257 5.09 6.46 9.85
CA VAL A 257 3.85 5.89 9.32
C VAL A 257 3.43 4.69 10.17
N ALA A 258 2.21 4.71 10.68
CA ALA A 258 1.60 3.58 11.36
C ALA A 258 1.11 2.57 10.30
N GLN A 259 1.93 1.55 10.05
CA GLN A 259 1.65 0.50 9.07
C GLN A 259 0.88 -0.66 9.71
N VAL A 260 -0.11 -1.20 8.99
CA VAL A 260 -0.81 -2.44 9.35
C VAL A 260 -0.81 -3.44 8.22
N HIS A 261 -0.57 -4.70 8.55
CA HIS A 261 -0.70 -5.83 7.64
C HIS A 261 -1.93 -6.63 8.04
N ARG A 262 -2.85 -6.90 7.11
CA ARG A 262 -3.99 -7.79 7.38
C ARG A 262 -4.48 -8.42 6.09
N TYR A 263 -4.79 -9.70 6.15
CA TYR A 263 -5.12 -10.51 4.99
C TYR A 263 -6.46 -11.22 5.16
N LEU A 264 -7.09 -11.53 4.03
CA LEU A 264 -8.03 -12.64 3.97
C LEU A 264 -7.25 -13.93 4.26
N ASP A 265 -7.46 -14.49 5.45
CA ASP A 265 -6.79 -15.69 5.94
C ASP A 265 -7.79 -16.51 6.76
N LEU A 266 -8.25 -17.63 6.20
CA LEU A 266 -9.21 -18.53 6.87
C LEU A 266 -8.61 -19.28 8.08
N GLY A 267 -7.30 -19.15 8.31
CA GLY A 267 -6.60 -19.66 9.49
C GLY A 267 -6.34 -18.60 10.56
N ALA A 268 -6.67 -17.32 10.31
CA ALA A 268 -6.56 -16.23 11.27
C ALA A 268 -7.47 -16.43 12.47
N LYS A 269 -7.11 -15.84 13.61
CA LYS A 269 -7.90 -15.88 14.85
C LYS A 269 -9.02 -14.83 14.88
N LEU A 270 -8.86 -13.71 14.17
CA LEU A 270 -9.91 -12.71 14.02
C LEU A 270 -10.91 -13.13 12.93
N ASP A 271 -12.18 -13.21 13.28
CA ASP A 271 -13.26 -13.59 12.35
C ASP A 271 -13.36 -12.63 11.15
N VAL A 272 -13.02 -11.35 11.35
CA VAL A 272 -13.03 -10.35 10.27
C VAL A 272 -12.13 -10.76 9.09
N CYS A 273 -11.03 -11.46 9.37
CA CYS A 273 -10.09 -11.93 8.35
C CYS A 273 -10.67 -13.04 7.46
N HIS A 274 -11.85 -13.59 7.76
CA HIS A 274 -12.51 -14.60 6.93
C HIS A 274 -13.59 -14.01 6.02
N GLY A 275 -14.00 -12.77 6.32
CA GLY A 275 -15.13 -12.07 5.73
C GLY A 275 -14.81 -11.39 4.40
N PRO A 276 -15.67 -10.45 3.96
CA PRO A 276 -15.42 -9.60 2.80
C PRO A 276 -14.12 -8.80 2.96
N VAL A 277 -13.36 -8.65 1.86
CA VAL A 277 -12.03 -8.02 1.90
C VAL A 277 -12.11 -6.54 2.21
N ASP A 278 -13.15 -5.84 1.75
CA ASP A 278 -13.33 -4.43 2.08
C ASP A 278 -13.55 -4.22 3.59
N VAL A 279 -14.24 -5.15 4.24
CA VAL A 279 -14.51 -5.10 5.68
C VAL A 279 -13.22 -5.31 6.47
N LEU A 280 -12.44 -6.35 6.19
CA LEU A 280 -11.19 -6.61 6.93
C LEU A 280 -10.15 -5.51 6.70
N ALA A 281 -10.08 -4.96 5.49
CA ALA A 281 -9.16 -3.88 5.14
C ALA A 281 -9.52 -2.57 5.84
N ALA A 282 -10.80 -2.20 5.85
CA ALA A 282 -11.29 -1.03 6.57
C ALA A 282 -11.15 -1.18 8.10
N ASP A 283 -11.40 -2.38 8.62
CA ASP A 283 -11.28 -2.67 10.05
C ASP A 283 -9.84 -2.48 10.55
N ALA A 284 -8.85 -2.99 9.82
CA ALA A 284 -7.43 -2.82 10.18
C ALA A 284 -7.03 -1.34 10.30
N VAL A 285 -7.50 -0.50 9.37
CA VAL A 285 -7.24 0.94 9.38
C VAL A 285 -7.93 1.60 10.58
N ARG A 286 -9.20 1.28 10.83
CA ARG A 286 -9.98 1.85 11.95
C ARG A 286 -9.38 1.50 13.29
N GLU A 287 -8.91 0.27 13.47
CA GLU A 287 -8.24 -0.16 14.69
C GLU A 287 -7.02 0.70 15.00
N LEU A 288 -6.17 0.97 14.00
CA LEU A 288 -5.01 1.85 14.18
C LEU A 288 -5.41 3.31 14.39
N LEU A 289 -6.38 3.83 13.64
CA LEU A 289 -6.86 5.20 13.80
C LEU A 289 -7.50 5.44 15.18
N ALA A 290 -8.15 4.43 15.76
CA ALA A 290 -8.73 4.51 17.10
C ALA A 290 -7.67 4.74 18.20
N LEU A 291 -6.42 4.36 17.95
CA LEU A 291 -5.28 4.65 18.84
C LEU A 291 -4.85 6.12 18.78
N LYS A 292 -5.36 6.90 17.81
CA LYS A 292 -5.00 8.29 17.54
C LYS A 292 -3.48 8.48 17.40
N PRO A 293 -2.82 7.81 16.44
CA PRO A 293 -1.37 7.73 16.40
C PRO A 293 -0.67 9.05 16.01
N GLY A 294 -1.44 10.09 15.66
CA GLY A 294 -0.90 11.41 15.31
C GLY A 294 -0.02 11.40 14.06
N ARG A 295 -0.21 10.41 13.19
CA ARG A 295 0.58 10.16 11.98
C ARG A 295 -0.25 9.41 10.93
N PRO A 296 0.24 9.28 9.68
CA PRO A 296 -0.47 8.55 8.64
C PRO A 296 -0.63 7.07 8.99
N VAL A 297 -1.83 6.53 8.71
CA VAL A 297 -2.11 5.08 8.78
C VAL A 297 -2.18 4.52 7.36
N ILE A 298 -1.49 3.40 7.11
CA ILE A 298 -1.50 2.71 5.81
C ILE A 298 -1.69 1.20 6.01
N LEU A 299 -2.60 0.60 5.24
CA LEU A 299 -2.65 -0.86 5.06
C LEU A 299 -1.50 -1.27 4.12
N ALA A 300 -0.34 -1.51 4.71
CA ALA A 300 0.94 -1.68 4.00
C ALA A 300 1.13 -3.10 3.42
N GLU A 301 0.34 -4.06 3.90
CA GLU A 301 0.18 -5.35 3.24
C GLU A 301 -1.23 -5.89 3.39
N SER A 302 -1.77 -6.40 2.28
CA SER A 302 -3.04 -7.10 2.26
C SER A 302 -3.19 -7.97 1.01
N GLY A 303 -4.39 -8.54 0.84
CA GLY A 303 -4.73 -9.54 -0.14
C GLY A 303 -5.30 -10.77 0.56
N ALA A 304 -5.17 -11.91 -0.09
CA ALA A 304 -5.57 -13.21 0.43
C ALA A 304 -4.40 -14.19 0.50
N VAL A 305 -4.41 -15.06 1.51
CA VAL A 305 -3.44 -16.13 1.71
C VAL A 305 -4.17 -17.44 2.00
N GLU A 306 -3.50 -18.57 1.76
CA GLU A 306 -3.93 -19.84 2.32
C GLU A 306 -3.79 -19.83 3.85
N PRO A 307 -4.59 -20.64 4.58
CA PRO A 307 -4.66 -20.63 6.03
C PRO A 307 -3.29 -20.53 6.71
N ARG A 308 -3.13 -19.57 7.63
CA ARG A 308 -1.90 -19.31 8.40
C ARG A 308 -0.70 -18.96 7.53
N HIS A 309 -0.93 -18.20 6.46
CA HIS A 309 0.12 -17.73 5.54
C HIS A 309 0.97 -18.88 4.96
N THR A 310 0.32 -20.00 4.62
CA THR A 310 1.00 -21.17 4.05
C THR A 310 1.33 -21.02 2.57
N GLY A 311 0.76 -20.00 1.91
CA GLY A 311 1.06 -19.63 0.54
C GLY A 311 0.03 -18.65 -0.04
N PRO A 312 0.16 -18.29 -1.33
CA PRO A 312 -0.82 -17.46 -2.03
C PRO A 312 -2.18 -18.14 -2.09
N PHE A 313 -3.25 -17.35 -1.98
CA PHE A 313 -4.61 -17.85 -2.01
C PHE A 313 -4.95 -18.59 -3.32
N LYS A 314 -5.45 -19.82 -3.20
CA LYS A 314 -5.73 -20.67 -4.37
C LYS A 314 -6.77 -20.10 -5.32
N LEU A 315 -7.69 -19.25 -4.84
CA LEU A 315 -8.72 -18.66 -5.69
C LEU A 315 -8.24 -17.45 -6.50
N TYR A 316 -6.99 -16.99 -6.34
CA TYR A 316 -6.45 -15.93 -7.20
C TYR A 316 -6.53 -16.27 -8.69
N ALA A 317 -6.34 -17.54 -9.06
CA ALA A 317 -6.47 -17.97 -10.45
C ALA A 317 -7.89 -17.76 -11.01
N LYS A 318 -8.92 -17.74 -10.15
CA LYS A 318 -10.32 -17.48 -10.54
C LYS A 318 -10.67 -16.00 -10.56
N ASP A 319 -9.98 -15.17 -9.79
CA ASP A 319 -10.29 -13.75 -9.65
C ASP A 319 -9.75 -12.91 -10.83
N LYS A 320 -10.28 -13.18 -12.03
CA LYS A 320 -9.93 -12.45 -13.26
C LYS A 320 -10.49 -11.03 -13.26
N ALA A 321 -11.51 -10.76 -12.45
CA ALA A 321 -12.05 -9.41 -12.29
C ALA A 321 -11.24 -8.57 -11.30
N GLY A 322 -10.45 -9.18 -10.41
CA GLY A 322 -9.64 -8.49 -9.41
C GLY A 322 -10.45 -7.92 -8.25
N ILE A 323 -11.50 -8.63 -7.80
CA ILE A 323 -12.39 -8.13 -6.74
C ILE A 323 -11.66 -7.98 -5.39
N ILE A 324 -10.69 -8.86 -5.11
CA ILE A 324 -9.85 -8.76 -3.90
C ILE A 324 -8.97 -7.52 -4.00
N LEU A 325 -8.29 -7.31 -5.14
CA LEU A 325 -7.45 -6.13 -5.36
C LEU A 325 -8.25 -4.83 -5.25
N HIS A 326 -9.43 -4.77 -5.86
CA HIS A 326 -10.31 -3.60 -5.81
C HIS A 326 -10.61 -3.20 -4.36
N ASP A 327 -11.02 -4.17 -3.55
CA ASP A 327 -11.37 -3.92 -2.15
C ASP A 327 -10.13 -3.51 -1.31
N VAL A 328 -8.96 -4.11 -1.57
CA VAL A 328 -7.69 -3.71 -0.93
C VAL A 328 -7.31 -2.27 -1.28
N LEU A 329 -7.52 -1.83 -2.52
CA LEU A 329 -7.16 -0.46 -2.93
C LEU A 329 -8.11 0.58 -2.34
N PHE A 330 -9.42 0.34 -2.41
CA PHE A 330 -10.43 1.34 -2.07
C PHE A 330 -10.73 1.41 -0.57
N ALA A 331 -10.98 0.28 0.09
CA ALA A 331 -11.52 0.28 1.45
C ALA A 331 -10.65 1.03 2.48
N PRO A 332 -9.30 0.87 2.48
CA PRO A 332 -8.44 1.57 3.44
C PRO A 332 -8.55 3.09 3.36
N PHE A 333 -8.51 3.64 2.15
CA PHE A 333 -8.56 5.09 1.94
C PHE A 333 -9.91 5.65 2.43
N PHE A 334 -11.02 5.00 2.05
CA PHE A 334 -12.35 5.40 2.49
C PHE A 334 -12.63 5.11 3.99
N ALA A 335 -11.78 4.34 4.65
CA ALA A 335 -11.76 4.17 6.10
C ALA A 335 -10.87 5.20 6.83
N GLY A 336 -10.18 6.08 6.10
CA GLY A 336 -9.37 7.17 6.65
C GLY A 336 -7.85 6.97 6.54
N ALA A 337 -7.38 5.94 5.83
CA ALA A 337 -5.95 5.76 5.56
C ALA A 337 -5.39 6.88 4.67
N ALA A 338 -4.07 7.08 4.73
CA ALA A 338 -3.38 8.10 3.95
C ALA A 338 -3.22 7.76 2.46
N GLY A 339 -3.47 6.51 2.08
CA GLY A 339 -3.34 6.01 0.70
C GLY A 339 -4.16 4.76 0.44
N SER A 340 -3.97 4.18 -0.76
CA SER A 340 -4.56 2.87 -1.08
C SER A 340 -3.94 1.78 -0.20
N GLY A 341 -4.64 0.66 -0.02
CA GLY A 341 -3.99 -0.54 0.50
C GLY A 341 -2.94 -1.07 -0.48
N GLN A 342 -1.97 -1.82 0.03
CA GLN A 342 -0.84 -2.33 -0.73
C GLN A 342 -0.96 -3.86 -0.84
N CYS A 343 -1.32 -4.36 -2.02
CA CYS A 343 -1.45 -5.80 -2.25
C CYS A 343 -0.08 -6.49 -2.13
N TRP A 344 -0.05 -7.65 -1.46
CA TRP A 344 1.16 -8.45 -1.25
C TRP A 344 1.58 -9.25 -2.47
N HIS A 345 0.65 -9.86 -3.20
CA HIS A 345 0.94 -10.77 -4.30
C HIS A 345 0.93 -10.07 -5.66
N TRP A 346 1.97 -9.31 -5.96
CA TRP A 346 2.07 -8.59 -7.24
C TRP A 346 2.26 -9.50 -8.45
N ASP A 347 2.98 -10.62 -8.29
CA ASP A 347 3.39 -11.49 -9.39
C ASP A 347 2.34 -12.57 -9.67
N VAL A 348 1.97 -13.33 -8.64
CA VAL A 348 1.07 -14.49 -8.76
C VAL A 348 -0.41 -14.13 -8.81
N TYR A 349 -0.77 -12.87 -8.52
CA TYR A 349 -2.15 -12.38 -8.59
C TYR A 349 -2.28 -11.16 -9.50
N VAL A 350 -1.66 -10.02 -9.19
CA VAL A 350 -1.86 -8.79 -9.97
C VAL A 350 -1.33 -8.94 -11.41
N ALA A 351 -0.06 -9.31 -11.57
CA ALA A 351 0.57 -9.49 -12.86
C ALA A 351 0.01 -10.70 -13.62
N ALA A 352 -0.16 -11.84 -12.94
CA ALA A 352 -0.67 -13.07 -13.54
C ALA A 352 -2.10 -12.92 -14.11
N ASN A 353 -2.90 -11.99 -13.59
CA ASN A 353 -4.26 -11.72 -14.05
C ASN A 353 -4.40 -10.37 -14.80
N ASP A 354 -3.30 -9.67 -15.08
CA ASP A 354 -3.30 -8.35 -15.74
C ASP A 354 -4.23 -7.31 -15.06
N LEU A 355 -4.18 -7.24 -13.73
CA LEU A 355 -5.08 -6.43 -12.91
C LEU A 355 -4.63 -4.97 -12.71
N TRP A 356 -3.62 -4.51 -13.44
CA TRP A 356 -3.03 -3.18 -13.29
C TRP A 356 -4.04 -2.04 -13.46
N TRP A 357 -5.10 -2.26 -14.23
CA TRP A 357 -6.16 -1.28 -14.47
C TRP A 357 -6.89 -0.83 -13.20
N HIS A 358 -6.92 -1.65 -12.14
CA HIS A 358 -7.50 -1.28 -10.85
C HIS A 358 -6.83 -0.08 -10.19
N PHE A 359 -5.51 0.05 -10.34
CA PHE A 359 -4.79 1.24 -9.87
C PHE A 359 -5.28 2.50 -10.57
N GLY A 360 -5.60 2.39 -11.87
CA GLY A 360 -6.16 3.49 -12.67
C GLY A 360 -7.56 3.87 -12.21
N ARG A 361 -8.34 2.89 -11.75
CA ARG A 361 -9.67 3.16 -11.16
C ARG A 361 -9.56 3.90 -9.85
N PHE A 362 -8.66 3.47 -8.97
CA PHE A 362 -8.43 4.17 -7.71
C PHE A 362 -7.89 5.58 -7.94
N ALA A 363 -6.89 5.74 -8.82
CA ALA A 363 -6.31 7.03 -9.19
C ALA A 363 -7.38 8.00 -9.73
N GLN A 364 -8.31 7.51 -10.57
CA GLN A 364 -9.42 8.32 -11.07
C GLN A 364 -10.41 8.71 -9.95
N ALA A 365 -10.69 7.81 -8.99
CA ALA A 365 -11.58 8.09 -7.86
C ALA A 365 -11.03 9.19 -6.93
N VAL A 366 -9.71 9.25 -6.75
CA VAL A 366 -9.04 10.23 -5.86
C VAL A 366 -8.47 11.44 -6.59
N LYS A 367 -8.69 11.56 -7.90
CA LYS A 367 -8.10 12.60 -8.74
C LYS A 367 -8.43 14.01 -8.24
N GLY A 368 -7.40 14.82 -8.03
CA GLY A 368 -7.53 16.22 -7.60
C GLY A 368 -8.07 16.38 -6.17
N LEU A 369 -7.88 15.37 -5.31
CA LEU A 369 -8.08 15.51 -3.88
C LEU A 369 -6.81 16.10 -3.24
N ASP A 370 -7.03 16.88 -2.18
CA ASP A 370 -5.98 17.36 -1.28
C ASP A 370 -6.36 16.95 0.16
N PRO A 371 -6.17 15.66 0.53
CA PRO A 371 -6.62 15.14 1.82
C PRO A 371 -6.14 15.96 3.03
N PRO A 372 -4.88 16.44 3.10
CA PRO A 372 -4.45 17.26 4.23
C PRO A 372 -5.23 18.56 4.41
N SER A 373 -5.79 19.14 3.35
CA SER A 373 -6.66 20.33 3.45
C SER A 373 -8.12 20.00 3.75
N GLU A 374 -8.57 18.77 3.44
CA GLU A 374 -9.96 18.36 3.63
C GLU A 374 -10.26 18.05 5.09
N GLY A 375 -9.28 17.59 5.86
CA GLY A 375 -9.49 17.18 7.24
C GLY A 375 -10.53 16.07 7.39
N PHE A 376 -10.55 15.11 6.44
CA PHE A 376 -11.60 14.11 6.33
C PHE A 376 -11.92 13.39 7.64
N GLU A 377 -13.21 13.22 7.89
CA GLU A 377 -13.77 12.37 8.94
C GLU A 377 -14.32 11.09 8.29
N PRO A 378 -13.75 9.90 8.60
CA PRO A 378 -14.25 8.64 8.09
C PRO A 378 -15.50 8.19 8.87
N LEU A 379 -16.58 7.88 8.14
CA LEU A 379 -17.88 7.48 8.68
C LEU A 379 -18.44 6.28 7.89
N MET A 380 -19.48 5.66 8.44
CA MET A 380 -20.32 4.68 7.74
C MET A 380 -21.76 5.18 7.72
N LEU A 381 -22.43 4.99 6.59
CA LEU A 381 -23.88 5.11 6.52
C LEU A 381 -24.52 3.73 6.49
N GLU A 382 -25.54 3.56 7.34
CA GLU A 382 -26.37 2.37 7.30
C GLU A 382 -27.18 2.33 6.01
N HIS A 383 -27.20 1.17 5.37
CA HIS A 383 -27.96 0.94 4.15
C HIS A 383 -28.31 -0.55 4.05
N PRO A 384 -29.53 -0.93 3.61
CA PRO A 384 -29.93 -2.34 3.56
C PRO A 384 -29.01 -3.18 2.65
N GLU A 385 -28.69 -2.68 1.46
CA GLU A 385 -27.97 -3.44 0.42
C GLU A 385 -26.47 -3.09 0.27
N LEU A 386 -26.01 -1.97 0.82
CA LEU A 386 -24.69 -1.39 0.52
C LEU A 386 -23.89 -1.20 1.81
N ARG A 387 -22.57 -1.37 1.74
CA ARG A 387 -21.62 -0.82 2.71
C ARG A 387 -21.21 0.54 2.17
N VAL A 388 -21.62 1.61 2.85
CA VAL A 388 -21.41 2.99 2.41
C VAL A 388 -20.33 3.63 3.28
N TYR A 389 -19.10 3.63 2.77
CA TYR A 389 -17.96 4.27 3.42
C TYR A 389 -17.94 5.75 3.04
N VAL A 390 -17.82 6.65 4.02
CA VAL A 390 -17.88 8.09 3.79
C VAL A 390 -16.60 8.74 4.30
N LEU A 391 -16.02 9.63 3.49
CA LEU A 391 -15.03 10.61 3.93
C LEU A 391 -15.67 11.99 3.87
N LYS A 392 -16.01 12.56 5.03
CA LYS A 392 -16.58 13.90 5.13
C LYS A 392 -15.47 14.92 5.35
N GLY A 393 -15.17 15.72 4.33
CA GLY A 393 -14.15 16.76 4.39
C GLY A 393 -14.74 18.14 4.67
N LYS A 394 -13.92 19.17 4.49
CA LYS A 394 -14.34 20.57 4.53
C LYS A 394 -14.96 21.05 3.23
N ARG A 395 -14.46 20.57 2.08
CA ARG A 395 -14.90 21.02 0.75
C ARG A 395 -15.44 19.90 -0.11
N THR A 396 -15.08 18.66 0.21
CA THR A 396 -15.51 17.48 -0.52
C THR A 396 -16.03 16.43 0.45
N MET A 397 -17.14 15.80 0.10
CA MET A 397 -17.55 14.53 0.69
C MET A 397 -17.42 13.44 -0.37
N LEU A 398 -16.83 12.32 0.02
CA LEU A 398 -16.68 11.14 -0.84
C LEU A 398 -17.45 9.99 -0.22
N LEU A 399 -18.18 9.24 -1.04
CA LEU A 399 -18.81 8.01 -0.64
C LEU A 399 -18.33 6.90 -1.54
N TRP A 400 -17.90 5.78 -0.97
CA TRP A 400 -17.72 4.53 -1.69
C TRP A 400 -18.83 3.57 -1.27
N CYS A 401 -19.73 3.32 -2.22
CA CYS A 401 -20.89 2.45 -2.01
C CYS A 401 -20.55 1.07 -2.58
N ARG A 402 -20.38 0.08 -1.69
CA ARG A 402 -19.98 -1.29 -2.03
C ARG A 402 -21.14 -2.25 -1.79
N ASP A 403 -21.53 -3.00 -2.81
CA ASP A 403 -22.59 -4.02 -2.73
C ASP A 403 -22.23 -5.08 -1.68
N LYS A 404 -23.13 -5.28 -0.69
CA LYS A 404 -22.97 -6.27 0.38
C LYS A 404 -22.93 -7.70 -0.15
N ALA A 405 -23.62 -8.00 -1.24
CA ALA A 405 -23.76 -9.33 -1.81
C ALA A 405 -22.52 -9.78 -2.61
N ASN A 406 -21.71 -8.84 -3.10
CA ASN A 406 -20.52 -9.14 -3.89
C ASN A 406 -19.31 -9.29 -2.96
N THR A 407 -18.93 -10.53 -2.65
CA THR A 407 -17.81 -10.86 -1.77
C THR A 407 -16.92 -11.91 -2.44
N TRP A 408 -15.75 -12.18 -1.87
CA TRP A 408 -14.90 -13.28 -2.37
C TRP A 408 -15.61 -14.64 -2.26
N GLN A 409 -16.45 -14.82 -1.24
CA GLN A 409 -17.25 -16.02 -1.08
C GLN A 409 -18.25 -16.18 -2.22
N SER A 410 -19.09 -15.18 -2.48
CA SER A 410 -20.11 -15.31 -3.53
C SER A 410 -19.49 -15.44 -4.92
N GLU A 411 -18.52 -14.59 -5.27
CA GLU A 411 -17.99 -14.56 -6.64
C GLU A 411 -16.92 -15.63 -6.91
N LEU A 412 -16.00 -15.91 -5.97
CA LEU A 412 -14.86 -16.80 -6.24
C LEU A 412 -15.07 -18.22 -5.73
N ARG A 413 -15.67 -18.38 -4.54
CA ARG A 413 -15.96 -19.71 -3.97
C ARG A 413 -17.22 -20.28 -4.61
N ASP A 414 -18.30 -19.51 -4.65
CA ASP A 414 -19.63 -20.00 -5.06
C ASP A 414 -19.92 -19.76 -6.55
N GLY A 415 -19.09 -18.97 -7.25
CA GLY A 415 -19.21 -18.73 -8.70
C GLY A 415 -20.42 -17.89 -9.09
N GLN A 416 -20.99 -17.12 -8.15
CA GLN A 416 -22.14 -16.26 -8.40
C GLN A 416 -21.66 -14.97 -9.08
N ALA A 417 -22.19 -14.68 -10.27
CA ALA A 417 -21.90 -13.43 -10.95
C ALA A 417 -22.49 -12.23 -10.16
N PRO A 418 -21.82 -11.06 -10.17
CA PRO A 418 -22.35 -9.87 -9.51
C PRO A 418 -23.66 -9.44 -10.17
N SER A 419 -24.68 -9.21 -9.35
CA SER A 419 -25.93 -8.61 -9.81
C SER A 419 -25.75 -7.11 -10.00
N GLU A 420 -26.59 -6.51 -10.84
CA GLU A 420 -26.62 -5.05 -11.00
C GLU A 420 -27.53 -4.44 -9.94
N VAL A 421 -26.99 -3.50 -9.17
CA VAL A 421 -27.75 -2.72 -8.19
C VAL A 421 -28.49 -1.62 -8.96
N ARG A 422 -29.81 -1.49 -8.73
CA ARG A 422 -30.69 -0.54 -9.44
C ARG A 422 -31.59 0.18 -8.46
N GLY A 423 -31.81 1.48 -8.68
CA GLY A 423 -32.72 2.27 -7.85
C GLY A 423 -32.28 2.45 -6.40
N ALA A 424 -31.01 2.14 -6.09
CA ALA A 424 -30.47 2.35 -4.75
C ALA A 424 -30.39 3.85 -4.45
N THR A 425 -30.82 4.22 -3.25
CA THR A 425 -30.78 5.60 -2.76
C THR A 425 -29.99 5.64 -1.46
N VAL A 426 -29.14 6.65 -1.31
CA VAL A 426 -28.39 6.86 -0.06
C VAL A 426 -28.93 8.11 0.62
N ASP A 427 -29.39 7.94 1.86
CA ASP A 427 -29.81 9.04 2.72
C ASP A 427 -28.58 9.65 3.41
N LEU A 428 -28.32 10.92 3.09
CA LEU A 428 -27.24 11.70 3.66
C LEU A 428 -27.70 12.54 4.86
N GLY A 429 -29.00 12.48 5.23
CA GLY A 429 -29.56 13.17 6.39
C GLY A 429 -28.75 12.97 7.69
N PRO A 430 -28.29 11.75 8.02
CA PRO A 430 -27.43 11.51 9.18
C PRO A 430 -26.10 12.28 9.17
N LEU A 431 -25.64 12.77 8.01
CA LEU A 431 -24.41 13.54 7.88
C LEU A 431 -24.60 15.04 8.15
N GLY A 432 -25.84 15.49 8.38
CA GLY A 432 -26.22 16.87 8.68
C GLY A 432 -26.86 17.61 7.50
N ALA A 433 -27.18 18.90 7.70
CA ALA A 433 -27.86 19.72 6.70
C ALA A 433 -26.98 19.93 5.45
N LEU A 434 -27.29 19.21 4.37
CA LEU A 434 -26.66 19.40 3.08
C LEU A 434 -27.44 20.43 2.26
N ARG A 435 -26.75 21.48 1.84
CA ARG A 435 -27.26 22.37 0.80
C ARG A 435 -27.35 21.59 -0.52
N PRO A 436 -28.21 22.00 -1.47
CA PRO A 436 -28.21 21.44 -2.81
C PRO A 436 -26.78 21.40 -3.36
N VAL A 437 -26.30 20.20 -3.65
CA VAL A 437 -24.92 19.98 -4.11
C VAL A 437 -24.90 20.18 -5.63
N ALA A 438 -24.47 21.36 -6.06
CA ALA A 438 -24.12 21.57 -7.46
C ALA A 438 -22.87 20.74 -7.81
N ASN A 439 -22.81 20.22 -9.03
CA ASN A 439 -21.65 19.50 -9.56
C ASN A 439 -21.30 18.20 -8.80
N ALA A 440 -22.29 17.54 -8.20
CA ALA A 440 -22.11 16.18 -7.72
C ALA A 440 -21.73 15.25 -8.89
N LEU A 441 -20.76 14.38 -8.65
CA LEU A 441 -20.27 13.41 -9.63
C LEU A 441 -20.37 12.01 -9.07
N VAL A 442 -20.57 11.07 -9.97
CA VAL A 442 -20.54 9.65 -9.67
C VAL A 442 -19.59 8.96 -10.65
N TYR A 443 -18.69 8.15 -10.11
CA TYR A 443 -17.69 7.39 -10.83
C TYR A 443 -17.93 5.90 -10.63
N ASP A 444 -18.18 5.16 -11.71
CA ASP A 444 -18.20 3.71 -11.75
C ASP A 444 -16.80 3.19 -12.06
N PRO A 445 -16.08 2.60 -11.07
CA PRO A 445 -14.74 2.05 -11.26
C PRO A 445 -14.72 0.85 -12.22
N TRP A 446 -15.81 0.10 -12.31
CA TRP A 446 -15.87 -1.13 -13.11
C TRP A 446 -16.13 -0.83 -14.58
N ALA A 447 -16.91 0.22 -14.87
CA ALA A 447 -17.14 0.73 -16.22
C ALA A 447 -16.17 1.85 -16.64
N ASN A 448 -15.32 2.33 -15.72
CA ASN A 448 -14.49 3.52 -15.89
C ASN A 448 -15.26 4.77 -16.33
N ARG A 449 -16.44 4.98 -15.77
CA ARG A 449 -17.36 6.02 -16.27
C ARG A 449 -17.64 7.04 -15.18
N LEU A 450 -17.30 8.29 -15.47
CA LEU A 450 -17.71 9.45 -14.67
C LEU A 450 -19.01 10.02 -15.24
N SER A 451 -19.95 10.37 -14.39
CA SER A 451 -21.23 10.96 -14.80
C SER A 451 -21.69 12.00 -13.77
N PRO A 452 -22.47 13.01 -14.19
CA PRO A 452 -23.16 13.88 -13.26
C PRO A 452 -24.10 13.08 -12.35
N LEU A 453 -24.19 13.46 -11.09
CA LEU A 453 -25.14 12.89 -10.13
C LEU A 453 -26.17 13.95 -9.77
N ILE A 454 -27.45 13.57 -9.75
CA ILE A 454 -28.51 14.46 -9.29
C ILE A 454 -28.75 14.17 -7.82
N ALA A 455 -28.36 15.10 -6.95
CA ALA A 455 -28.72 15.09 -5.54
C ALA A 455 -30.03 15.86 -5.34
N ARG A 456 -31.07 15.20 -4.80
CA ARG A 456 -32.35 15.85 -4.47
C ARG A 456 -32.44 15.93 -2.95
N GLN A 457 -32.34 17.14 -2.40
CA GLN A 457 -32.32 17.36 -0.95
C GLN A 457 -31.17 16.56 -0.30
N ALA A 458 -31.45 15.75 0.72
CA ALA A 458 -30.47 14.90 1.42
C ALA A 458 -30.37 13.48 0.84
N VAL A 459 -31.06 13.16 -0.26
CA VAL A 459 -31.03 11.81 -0.85
C VAL A 459 -30.34 11.84 -2.21
N ILE A 460 -29.41 10.91 -2.41
CA ILE A 460 -28.78 10.68 -3.71
C ILE A 460 -29.30 9.39 -4.33
N GLU A 461 -29.69 9.46 -5.59
CA GLU A 461 -30.09 8.30 -6.39
C GLU A 461 -28.87 7.79 -7.16
N LEU A 462 -28.44 6.56 -6.89
CA LEU A 462 -27.28 5.98 -7.55
C LEU A 462 -27.69 5.44 -8.93
N PRO A 463 -26.92 5.73 -10.01
CA PRO A 463 -27.15 5.09 -11.29
C PRO A 463 -26.90 3.58 -11.17
N PRO A 464 -27.41 2.75 -12.09
CA PRO A 464 -27.11 1.32 -12.09
C PRO A 464 -25.60 1.04 -12.13
N PHE A 465 -25.14 0.13 -11.27
CA PHE A 465 -23.74 -0.26 -11.18
C PHE A 465 -23.58 -1.72 -10.75
N ARG A 466 -22.36 -2.25 -10.90
CA ARG A 466 -21.97 -3.58 -10.40
C ARG A 466 -20.88 -3.43 -9.36
N ARG A 467 -20.95 -4.20 -8.27
CA ARG A 467 -19.99 -4.25 -7.15
C ARG A 467 -19.82 -2.96 -6.37
N SER A 468 -19.39 -1.85 -6.97
CA SER A 468 -19.22 -0.60 -6.25
C SER A 468 -19.28 0.64 -7.12
N ILE A 469 -19.58 1.78 -6.51
CA ILE A 469 -19.52 3.10 -7.13
C ILE A 469 -18.94 4.14 -6.16
N VAL A 470 -18.29 5.19 -6.69
CA VAL A 470 -17.79 6.31 -5.90
C VAL A 470 -18.62 7.55 -6.21
N VAL A 471 -19.12 8.22 -5.18
CA VAL A 471 -19.81 9.50 -5.28
C VAL A 471 -18.90 10.59 -4.72
N ARG A 472 -18.78 11.71 -5.44
CA ARG A 472 -18.09 12.91 -5.00
C ARG A 472 -19.06 14.08 -4.95
N LEU A 473 -19.24 14.63 -3.76
CA LEU A 473 -20.11 15.76 -3.50
C LEU A 473 -19.25 16.97 -3.10
N PRO A 474 -19.22 18.04 -3.90
CA PRO A 474 -18.69 19.32 -3.44
C PRO A 474 -19.56 19.85 -2.28
N ILE A 475 -18.98 20.04 -1.12
CA ILE A 475 -19.66 20.67 0.02
C ILE A 475 -19.04 22.06 0.19
N GLY A 476 -19.87 23.11 0.13
CA GLY A 476 -19.38 24.47 0.36
C GLY A 476 -18.90 24.63 1.82
N PRO A 477 -18.03 25.61 2.10
CA PRO A 477 -17.82 26.07 3.47
C PRO A 477 -19.11 26.61 4.11
#